data_AF-A0A536GVV5-F1
#
_entry.id   AF-A0A536GVV5-F1
#
_cell.length_a   1.000
_cell.length_b   1.000
_cell.length_c   1.000
_cell.angle_alpha   90.00
_cell.angle_beta   90.00
_cell.angle_gamma   90.00
#
_symmetry.space_group_name_H-M   'P 1'
#
loop_
_entity.id
_entity.type
_entity.pdbx_description
1 polymer ?
#
loop_
_entity_poly.entity_id
_entity_poly.type
_entity_poly.pdbx_seq_one_letter_code
_entity_poly.pdbx_strand_id
1 'polypeptide(L)'
;MSINEEEKRQRKETIAALLHQTAEDHHVAYKETDGVDPDWSIWYSGHLLENGFDKLLDATLLKSDLIYLLVLADKQQASEAPGAHWENYYADFFGSRYLK
;
A
#
# COMPACT_ATOMS: atom_id res chain seq x y z
N MET A 1 -21.79 4.20 -1.71
CA MET A 1 -22.46 4.22 -0.39
C MET A 1 -21.39 4.67 0.57
N SER A 2 -21.53 5.83 1.23
CA SER A 2 -20.45 6.32 2.10
C SER A 2 -20.33 5.43 3.34
N ILE A 3 -19.14 4.90 3.58
CA ILE A 3 -18.87 4.11 4.79
C ILE A 3 -18.73 5.06 5.99
N ASN A 4 -19.10 4.61 7.19
CA ASN A 4 -18.96 5.46 8.38
C ASN A 4 -17.49 5.59 8.82
N GLU A 5 -17.19 6.56 9.68
CA GLU A 5 -15.81 6.85 10.11
C GLU A 5 -15.13 5.68 10.83
N GLU A 6 -15.90 4.88 11.57
CA GLU A 6 -15.38 3.72 12.27
C GLU A 6 -15.03 2.58 11.30
N GLU A 7 -15.89 2.30 10.32
CA GLU A 7 -15.61 1.38 9.22
C GLU A 7 -14.41 1.83 8.40
N LYS A 8 -14.28 3.13 8.13
CA LYS A 8 -13.15 3.72 7.41
C LYS A 8 -11.85 3.53 8.17
N ARG A 9 -11.85 3.75 9.49
CA ARG A 9 -10.70 3.50 10.36
C ARG A 9 -10.28 2.04 10.34
N GLN A 10 -11.23 1.11 10.53
CA GLN A 10 -10.96 -0.33 10.49
C GLN A 10 -10.41 -0.79 9.14
N ARG A 11 -10.93 -0.26 8.03
CA ARG A 11 -10.38 -0.54 6.69
C ARG A 11 -8.95 -0.04 6.54
N LYS A 12 -8.64 1.18 7.00
CA LYS A 12 -7.27 1.70 6.98
C LYS A 12 -6.31 0.85 7.80
N GLU A 13 -6.72 0.38 8.98
CA GLU A 13 -5.93 -0.54 9.80
C GLU A 13 -5.66 -1.87 9.08
N THR A 14 -6.68 -2.40 8.40
CA THR A 14 -6.54 -3.62 7.59
C THR A 14 -5.59 -3.41 6.41
N ILE A 15 -5.69 -2.26 5.75
CA ILE A 15 -4.79 -1.87 4.65
C ILE A 15 -3.34 -1.75 5.14
N ALA A 16 -3.10 -1.09 6.28
CA ALA A 16 -1.78 -0.96 6.87
C ALA A 16 -1.19 -2.34 7.23
N ALA A 17 -1.99 -3.24 7.81
CA ALA A 17 -1.56 -4.60 8.13
C ALA A 17 -1.20 -5.40 6.87
N LEU A 18 -1.99 -5.30 5.79
CA LEU A 18 -1.68 -5.97 4.53
C LEU A 18 -0.40 -5.41 3.87
N LEU A 19 -0.19 -4.10 3.94
CA LEU A 19 1.05 -3.48 3.46
C LEU A 19 2.26 -3.98 4.25
N HIS A 20 2.15 -4.07 5.57
CA HIS A 20 3.20 -4.64 6.42
C HIS A 20 3.53 -6.08 6.04
N GLN A 21 2.51 -6.94 5.92
CA GLN A 21 2.71 -8.33 5.52
C GLN A 21 3.37 -8.44 4.14
N THR A 22 2.95 -7.60 3.19
CA THR A 22 3.55 -7.55 1.85
C THR A 22 5.05 -7.23 1.93
N ALA A 23 5.46 -6.35 2.85
CA ALA A 23 6.87 -6.03 3.05
C ALA A 23 7.66 -7.19 3.66
N GLU A 24 7.08 -7.91 4.62
CA GLU A 24 7.69 -9.12 5.18
C GLU A 24 7.88 -10.20 4.09
N ASP A 25 6.86 -10.43 3.28
CA ASP A 25 6.89 -11.41 2.20
C ASP A 25 7.91 -11.01 1.11
N HIS A 26 8.00 -9.71 0.83
CA HIS A 26 9.00 -9.16 -0.09
C HIS A 26 10.43 -9.39 0.43
N HIS A 27 10.70 -9.15 1.71
CA HIS A 27 12.01 -9.41 2.30
C HIS A 27 12.40 -10.90 2.19
N VAL A 28 11.43 -11.82 2.29
CA VAL A 28 11.69 -13.25 2.09
C VAL A 28 11.99 -13.55 0.61
N ALA A 29 11.21 -13.00 -0.31
CA ALA A 29 11.37 -13.22 -1.75
C ALA A 29 12.69 -12.66 -2.29
N TYR A 30 13.15 -11.52 -1.75
CA TYR A 30 14.34 -10.80 -2.20
C TYR A 30 15.50 -10.85 -1.19
N LYS A 31 15.55 -11.90 -0.37
CA LYS A 31 16.56 -12.08 0.69
C LYS A 31 18.03 -11.98 0.21
N GLU A 32 18.28 -12.22 -1.07
CA GLU A 32 19.61 -12.16 -1.70
C GLU A 32 19.94 -10.81 -2.36
N THR A 33 19.03 -9.83 -2.29
CA THR A 33 19.30 -8.49 -2.82
C THR A 33 20.15 -7.69 -1.83
N ASP A 34 21.21 -7.03 -2.32
CA ASP A 34 22.08 -6.13 -1.54
C ASP A 34 21.39 -4.79 -1.19
N GLY A 35 20.10 -4.83 -0.86
CA GLY A 35 19.30 -3.69 -0.41
C GLY A 35 18.80 -2.74 -1.50
N VAL A 36 19.11 -3.01 -2.77
CA VAL A 36 18.60 -2.22 -3.91
C VAL A 36 17.64 -3.07 -4.73
N ASP A 37 16.35 -2.79 -4.58
CA ASP A 37 15.31 -3.29 -5.45
C ASP A 37 14.62 -2.13 -6.19
N PRO A 38 15.06 -1.80 -7.42
CA PRO A 38 14.44 -0.74 -8.20
C PRO A 38 13.01 -1.10 -8.68
N ASP A 39 12.65 -2.39 -8.67
CA ASP A 39 11.40 -2.91 -9.20
C ASP A 39 10.39 -3.30 -8.10
N TRP A 40 10.66 -2.93 -6.84
CA TRP A 40 9.84 -3.28 -5.67
C TRP A 40 8.35 -3.04 -5.91
N SER A 41 7.99 -1.91 -6.53
CA SER A 41 6.61 -1.51 -6.80
C SER A 41 5.88 -2.47 -7.76
N ILE A 42 6.60 -3.12 -8.68
CA ILE A 42 6.06 -4.12 -9.63
C ILE A 42 5.69 -5.40 -8.88
N TRP A 43 6.53 -5.82 -7.93
CA TRP A 43 6.25 -6.99 -7.10
C TRP A 43 5.12 -6.69 -6.12
N TYR A 44 5.21 -5.59 -5.37
CA TYR A 44 4.20 -5.16 -4.40
C TYR A 44 2.82 -5.06 -5.04
N SER A 45 2.70 -4.39 -6.19
CA SER A 45 1.42 -4.25 -6.86
C SER A 45 0.80 -5.59 -7.27
N GLY A 46 1.61 -6.57 -7.69
CA GLY A 46 1.12 -7.91 -8.00
C GLY A 46 0.62 -8.60 -6.73
N HIS A 47 1.47 -8.65 -5.71
CA HIS A 47 1.18 -9.32 -4.46
C HIS A 47 -0.04 -8.72 -3.72
N LEU A 48 -0.17 -7.39 -3.69
CA LEU A 48 -1.32 -6.71 -3.10
C LEU A 48 -2.63 -7.04 -3.83
N LEU A 49 -2.62 -7.07 -5.16
CA LEU A 49 -3.80 -7.44 -5.94
C LEU A 49 -4.20 -8.90 -5.74
N GLU A 50 -3.23 -9.81 -5.69
CA GLU A 50 -3.47 -11.23 -5.37
C GLU A 50 -4.11 -11.41 -3.99
N ASN A 51 -3.76 -10.54 -3.03
CA ASN A 51 -4.31 -10.52 -1.68
C ASN A 51 -5.55 -9.63 -1.51
N GLY A 52 -6.15 -9.12 -2.59
CA GLY A 52 -7.45 -8.43 -2.56
C GLY A 52 -7.41 -6.97 -2.08
N PHE A 53 -6.29 -6.28 -2.28
CA PHE A 53 -6.15 -4.86 -1.94
C PHE A 53 -7.19 -3.95 -2.64
N ASP A 54 -7.52 -4.25 -3.89
CA ASP A 54 -8.55 -3.58 -4.67
C ASP A 54 -9.94 -3.68 -4.01
N LYS A 55 -10.27 -4.87 -3.47
CA LYS A 55 -11.51 -5.12 -2.73
C LYS A 55 -11.57 -4.35 -1.41
N LEU A 56 -10.45 -4.27 -0.68
CA LEU A 56 -10.38 -3.47 0.56
C LEU A 56 -10.63 -1.98 0.30
N LEU A 57 -10.19 -1.49 -0.86
CA LEU A 57 -10.40 -0.12 -1.30
C LEU A 57 -11.77 0.14 -1.94
N ASP A 58 -12.57 -0.90 -2.22
CA ASP A 58 -13.80 -0.79 -3.01
C ASP A 58 -13.54 -0.11 -4.37
N ALA A 59 -12.45 -0.51 -5.03
CA ALA A 59 -11.98 0.11 -6.27
C ALA A 59 -11.54 -0.94 -7.30
N THR A 60 -11.75 -0.66 -8.58
CA THR A 60 -11.13 -1.42 -9.66
C THR A 60 -9.76 -0.81 -9.97
N LEU A 61 -8.68 -1.52 -9.64
CA LEU A 61 -7.31 -1.05 -9.86
C LEU A 61 -6.61 -1.87 -10.95
N LEU A 62 -6.03 -1.19 -11.93
CA LEU A 62 -5.04 -1.80 -12.81
C LEU A 62 -3.72 -1.94 -12.07
N LYS A 63 -2.95 -2.98 -12.38
CA LYS A 63 -1.61 -3.17 -11.81
C LYS A 63 -0.71 -1.94 -12.06
N SER A 64 -0.76 -1.36 -13.25
CA SER A 64 -0.01 -0.14 -13.60
C SER A 64 -0.39 1.07 -12.74
N ASP A 65 -1.67 1.21 -12.41
CA ASP A 65 -2.15 2.31 -11.56
C ASP A 65 -1.62 2.13 -10.15
N LEU A 66 -1.65 0.90 -9.63
CA LEU A 66 -1.14 0.59 -8.30
C LEU A 66 0.38 0.78 -8.21
N ILE A 67 1.14 0.39 -9.24
CA ILE A 67 2.59 0.67 -9.34
C ILE A 67 2.84 2.17 -9.20
N TYR A 68 2.15 2.98 -10.02
CA TYR A 68 2.29 4.42 -9.99
C TYR A 68 1.94 5.01 -8.61
N LEU A 69 0.84 4.57 -8.01
CA LEU A 69 0.37 5.07 -6.72
C LEU A 69 1.30 4.71 -5.57
N LEU A 70 1.89 3.50 -5.57
CA LEU A 70 2.88 3.08 -4.59
C LEU A 70 4.14 3.97 -4.66
N VAL A 71 4.66 4.21 -5.87
CA VAL A 71 5.82 5.10 -6.07
C VAL A 71 5.49 6.55 -5.68
N LEU A 72 4.26 7.00 -5.94
CA LEU A 72 3.83 8.33 -5.53
C LEU A 72 3.76 8.45 -4.00
N ALA A 73 3.16 7.47 -3.32
CA ALA A 73 3.05 7.45 -1.86
C ALA A 73 4.42 7.42 -1.18
N ASP A 74 5.36 6.63 -1.71
CA ASP A 74 6.76 6.57 -1.25
C ASP A 74 7.45 7.94 -1.33
N LYS A 75 7.38 8.59 -2.49
CA LYS A 75 7.96 9.92 -2.69
C LYS A 75 7.31 10.97 -1.79
N GLN A 76 6.00 10.92 -1.59
CA GLN A 76 5.28 11.85 -0.73
C GLN A 76 5.66 11.64 0.73
N GLN A 77 5.67 10.40 1.21
CA GLN A 77 6.07 10.08 2.59
C GLN A 77 7.50 10.55 2.88
N ALA A 78 8.44 10.27 1.97
CA ALA A 78 9.83 10.70 2.12
C ALA A 78 9.98 12.23 2.16
N SER A 79 9.12 12.96 1.44
CA SER A 79 9.16 14.43 1.38
C SER A 79 8.39 15.13 2.51
N GLU A 80 7.22 14.61 2.89
CA GLU A 80 6.26 15.30 3.75
C GLU A 80 6.29 14.79 5.19
N ALA A 81 6.60 13.50 5.39
CA ALA A 81 6.56 12.84 6.68
C ALA A 81 7.76 11.88 6.86
N PRO A 82 9.01 12.37 6.73
CA PRO A 82 10.19 11.52 6.87
C PRO A 82 10.22 10.89 8.26
N GLY A 83 10.40 9.57 8.31
CA GLY A 83 10.43 8.79 9.55
C GLY A 83 9.06 8.38 10.11
N ALA A 84 7.95 8.75 9.46
CA ALA A 84 6.65 8.19 9.79
C ALA A 84 6.58 6.69 9.49
N HIS A 85 5.69 5.98 10.19
CA HIS A 85 5.33 4.59 9.86
C HIS A 85 4.70 4.56 8.47
N TRP A 86 5.45 4.05 7.49
CA TRP A 86 5.09 4.15 6.08
C TRP A 86 3.80 3.40 5.76
N GLU A 87 3.52 2.28 6.44
CA GLU A 87 2.30 1.49 6.25
C GLU A 87 1.05 2.31 6.55
N ASN A 88 1.10 3.07 7.64
CA ASN A 88 0.00 3.95 8.06
C ASN A 88 -0.14 5.14 7.10
N TYR A 89 0.98 5.73 6.66
CA TYR A 89 0.95 6.82 5.68
C TYR A 89 0.32 6.35 4.36
N TYR A 90 0.69 5.16 3.89
CA TYR A 90 0.16 4.60 2.65
C TYR A 90 -1.32 4.24 2.82
N ALA A 91 -1.71 3.65 3.96
CA ALA A 91 -3.10 3.37 4.27
C ALA A 91 -3.96 4.64 4.27
N ASP A 92 -3.43 5.76 4.79
CA ASP A 92 -4.10 7.06 4.73
C ASP A 92 -4.16 7.63 3.31
N PHE A 93 -3.07 7.52 2.55
CA PHE A 93 -3.00 7.94 1.15
C PHE A 93 -4.07 7.24 0.29
N PHE A 94 -4.14 5.90 0.35
CA PHE A 94 -5.13 5.12 -0.39
C PHE A 94 -6.53 5.32 0.20
N GLY A 95 -6.67 5.28 1.53
CA GLY A 95 -7.95 5.43 2.20
C GLY A 95 -8.62 6.77 1.91
N SER A 96 -7.85 7.86 1.86
CA SER A 96 -8.38 9.19 1.51
C SER A 96 -8.82 9.30 0.05
N ARG A 97 -8.24 8.47 -0.84
CA ARG A 97 -8.55 8.47 -2.27
C ARG A 97 -9.78 7.62 -2.62
N TYR A 98 -9.95 6.48 -1.95
CA TYR A 98 -10.93 5.47 -2.33
C TYR A 98 -12.07 5.28 -1.32
N LEU A 99 -11.81 5.42 -0.01
CA LEU A 99 -12.82 5.23 1.03
C LEU A 99 -13.62 6.52 1.25
N LYS A 100 -14.75 6.63 0.54
CA LYS A 100 -15.70 7.75 0.61
C LYS A 100 -16.92 7.46 1.47
#